data_AF-A0A163A4C4-F1
#
_entry.id   AF-A0A163A4C4-F1
#
_cell.length_a   1.000
_cell.length_b   1.000
_cell.length_c   1.000
_cell.angle_alpha   90.00
_cell.angle_beta   90.00
_cell.angle_gamma   90.00
#
_symmetry.space_group_name_H-M   'P 1'
#
loop_
_entity.id
_entity.type
_entity.pdbx_description
1 polymer ?
#
loop_
_entity_poly.entity_id
_entity_poly.type
_entity_poly.pdbx_seq_one_letter_code
_entity_poly.pdbx_strand_id
1 'polypeptide(L)'
;MDLRERSYQRWRHSSGLQKAICWMRHQDACHAVRLSVQRRRRETWKEFCNKLATQDFAKTTATMKRIKSHRQTSPVFVDPGGPQVAANKMADHLQQIFSGQFLPAHRPPDQTVMISSPIAIDESCPFTHLSVESAILKLPTRKAPGVDHLRAEMLHPIVKQVSPVLCLLFQLCWQWAKGTIDPSLLISRNCVSAINSMRALQSLGVNHTGLSRLLSIRLYRQFIRPQFEYGLAISCFNIKQVAVLENAQNTCLRMIFGGHSTSSTSVFRHLGNLPSMRGRILTLGFKFVYRAFWLPDEALFTLLRPVLTNPAYQWFKLLANPIWLSLSNRQNADSKACKHAIRSFLNQGLFLQRSQQILLSACHPSLGVDPILWLPMTNYERSRFIRWRMGWLPGRPQPCSCELHTTSRHHVIECTGAAIRLHLYSTVQPNPIDYVLNMLPLKKLKSNKNNAFWIFTWPILCRIMLDIEQICLPGVDLADHAATDREQLFLNWLPK
;
A
#
# COMPACT_ATOMS: atom_id res chain seq x y z
N MET A 1 -8.53 -25.73 30.81
CA MET A 1 -8.75 -26.54 29.59
C MET A 1 -9.69 -25.78 28.68
N ASP A 2 -9.25 -25.47 27.45
CA ASP A 2 -9.98 -24.67 26.44
C ASP A 2 -11.39 -25.25 26.20
N LEU A 3 -12.41 -24.40 26.18
CA LEU A 3 -13.81 -24.81 25.95
C LEU A 3 -13.97 -25.52 24.60
N ARG A 4 -13.17 -25.13 23.60
CA ARG A 4 -13.10 -25.81 22.30
C ARG A 4 -12.65 -27.27 22.46
N GLU A 5 -11.59 -27.48 23.25
CA GLU A 5 -10.97 -28.78 23.51
C GLU A 5 -11.94 -29.71 24.26
N ARG A 6 -12.61 -29.18 25.29
CA ARG A 6 -13.65 -29.91 26.04
C ARG A 6 -14.82 -30.33 25.15
N SER A 7 -15.31 -29.41 24.31
CA SER A 7 -16.40 -29.71 23.38
C SER A 7 -15.99 -30.71 22.29
N TYR A 8 -14.72 -30.66 21.84
CA TYR A 8 -14.18 -31.62 20.88
C TYR A 8 -14.06 -33.04 21.47
N GLN A 9 -13.53 -33.15 22.69
CA GLN A 9 -13.43 -34.42 23.40
C GLN A 9 -14.82 -35.02 23.66
N ARG A 10 -15.80 -34.21 24.07
CA ARG A 10 -17.18 -34.69 24.25
C ARG A 10 -17.83 -35.16 22.95
N TRP A 11 -17.58 -34.46 21.85
CA TRP A 11 -18.03 -34.90 20.53
C TRP A 11 -17.44 -36.25 20.13
N ARG A 12 -16.13 -36.44 20.33
CA ARG A 12 -15.45 -37.72 20.00
C ARG A 12 -16.03 -38.93 20.72
N HIS A 13 -16.43 -38.77 21.97
CA HIS A 13 -16.97 -39.87 22.80
C HIS A 13 -18.50 -39.97 22.76
N SER A 14 -19.18 -39.17 21.93
CA SER A 14 -20.64 -39.18 21.80
C SER A 14 -21.10 -40.00 20.58
N SER A 15 -22.29 -40.58 20.69
CA SER A 15 -22.94 -41.40 19.65
C SER A 15 -24.38 -40.94 19.42
N GLY A 16 -24.97 -41.35 18.28
CA GLY A 16 -26.35 -40.99 17.91
C GLY A 16 -26.61 -39.48 17.82
N LEU A 17 -27.82 -39.06 18.18
CA LEU A 17 -28.24 -37.65 18.16
C LEU A 17 -27.39 -36.73 19.06
N GLN A 18 -26.85 -37.29 20.15
CA GLN A 18 -25.94 -36.58 21.06
C GLN A 18 -24.69 -36.05 20.33
N LYS A 19 -24.25 -36.78 19.29
CA LYS A 19 -23.06 -36.43 18.49
C LYS A 19 -23.28 -35.16 17.68
N ALA A 20 -24.47 -34.97 17.12
CA ALA A 20 -24.81 -33.73 16.41
C ALA A 20 -24.85 -32.52 17.37
N ILE A 21 -25.44 -32.68 18.55
CA ILE A 21 -25.53 -31.62 19.57
C ILE A 21 -24.12 -31.24 20.07
N CYS A 22 -23.26 -32.23 20.34
CA CYS A 22 -21.89 -31.97 20.76
C CYS A 22 -21.05 -31.29 19.66
N TRP A 23 -21.29 -31.63 18.39
CA TRP A 23 -20.66 -30.97 17.25
C TRP A 23 -21.05 -29.49 17.13
N MET A 24 -22.34 -29.16 17.27
CA MET A 24 -22.81 -27.76 17.28
C MET A 24 -22.15 -26.95 18.39
N ARG A 25 -22.10 -27.51 19.61
CA ARG A 25 -21.42 -26.86 20.76
C ARG A 25 -19.92 -26.65 20.53
N HIS A 26 -19.25 -27.54 19.81
CA HIS A 26 -17.85 -27.35 19.41
C HIS A 26 -17.71 -26.25 18.35
N GLN A 27 -18.62 -26.17 17.37
CA GLN A 27 -18.63 -25.09 16.38
C GLN A 27 -18.85 -23.72 17.01
N ASP A 28 -19.78 -23.61 17.97
CA ASP A 28 -20.06 -22.37 18.70
C ASP A 28 -18.86 -21.94 19.55
N ALA A 29 -18.21 -22.88 20.26
CA ALA A 29 -16.99 -22.62 21.00
C ALA A 29 -15.85 -22.14 20.07
N CYS A 30 -15.69 -22.77 18.90
CA CYS A 30 -14.73 -22.33 17.88
C CYS A 30 -15.05 -20.91 17.37
N HIS A 31 -16.32 -20.61 17.12
CA HIS A 31 -16.76 -19.31 16.63
C HIS A 31 -16.55 -18.20 17.67
N ALA A 32 -16.89 -18.46 18.93
CA ALA A 32 -16.68 -17.53 20.04
C ALA A 32 -15.20 -17.17 20.22
N VAL A 33 -14.30 -18.17 20.15
CA VAL A 33 -12.85 -17.94 20.20
C VAL A 33 -12.37 -17.14 18.98
N ARG A 34 -12.88 -17.41 17.77
CA ARG A 34 -12.54 -16.60 16.59
C ARG A 34 -12.98 -15.14 16.76
N LEU A 35 -14.17 -14.89 17.30
CA LEU A 35 -14.67 -13.54 17.57
C LEU A 35 -13.83 -12.82 18.63
N SER A 36 -13.46 -13.49 19.72
CA SER A 36 -12.63 -12.90 20.78
C SER A 36 -11.23 -12.57 20.25
N VAL A 37 -10.61 -13.46 19.46
CA VAL A 37 -9.32 -13.21 18.80
C VAL A 37 -9.43 -12.04 17.82
N GLN A 38 -10.51 -11.94 17.03
CA GLN A 38 -10.72 -10.80 16.13
C GLN A 38 -10.94 -9.48 16.88
N ARG A 39 -11.68 -9.49 18.00
CA ARG A 39 -11.89 -8.33 18.85
C ARG A 39 -10.56 -7.88 19.47
N ARG A 40 -9.81 -8.81 20.05
CA ARG A 40 -8.50 -8.54 20.63
C ARG A 40 -7.49 -8.03 19.60
N ARG A 41 -7.47 -8.60 18.38
CA ARG A 41 -6.63 -8.09 17.29
C ARG A 41 -6.98 -6.66 16.89
N ARG A 42 -8.27 -6.31 16.87
CA ARG A 42 -8.73 -4.94 16.57
C ARG A 42 -8.34 -3.96 17.68
N GLU A 43 -8.51 -4.35 18.95
CA GLU A 43 -8.06 -3.57 20.11
C GLU A 43 -6.55 -3.36 20.08
N THR A 44 -5.78 -4.43 19.90
CA THR A 44 -4.31 -4.38 19.82
C THR A 44 -3.86 -3.51 18.64
N TRP A 45 -4.55 -3.58 17.50
CA TRP A 45 -4.26 -2.73 16.35
C TRP A 45 -4.60 -1.25 16.62
N LYS A 46 -5.72 -0.97 17.29
CA LYS A 46 -6.09 0.39 17.69
C LYS A 46 -5.07 0.96 18.68
N GLU A 47 -4.64 0.18 19.67
CA GLU A 47 -3.57 0.54 20.59
C GLU A 47 -2.24 0.78 19.86
N PHE A 48 -1.90 -0.07 18.88
CA PHE A 48 -0.72 0.12 18.04
C PHE A 48 -0.80 1.42 17.23
N CYS A 49 -1.94 1.72 16.60
CA CYS A 49 -2.14 2.98 15.88
C CYS A 49 -2.05 4.20 16.81
N ASN A 50 -2.63 4.11 18.01
CA ASN A 50 -2.53 5.18 19.02
C ASN A 50 -1.08 5.39 19.45
N LYS A 51 -0.33 4.31 19.68
CA LYS A 51 1.11 4.38 20.02
C LYS A 51 1.93 4.94 18.87
N LEU A 52 1.65 4.55 17.62
CA LEU A 52 2.31 5.10 16.43
C LEU A 52 2.03 6.60 16.26
N ALA A 53 0.83 7.06 16.63
CA ALA A 53 0.45 8.47 16.53
C ALA A 53 1.01 9.35 17.65
N THR A 54 1.39 8.77 18.79
CA THR A 54 1.76 9.51 20.01
C THR A 54 3.20 9.29 20.47
N GLN A 55 3.90 8.28 19.96
CA GLN A 55 5.27 7.95 20.36
C GLN A 55 6.28 8.02 19.21
N ASP A 56 7.53 8.24 19.57
CA ASP A 56 8.68 8.28 18.66
C ASP A 56 8.82 7.00 17.82
N PHE A 57 9.15 7.14 16.54
CA PHE A 57 9.12 6.09 15.51
C PHE A 57 10.03 4.89 15.88
N ALA A 58 11.10 5.14 16.62
CA ALA A 58 12.00 4.12 17.16
C ALA A 58 11.29 3.11 18.10
N LYS A 59 10.37 3.58 18.96
CA LYS A 59 9.62 2.71 19.89
C LYS A 59 8.56 1.87 19.19
N THR A 60 8.00 2.37 18.09
CA THR A 60 7.04 1.62 17.27
C THR A 60 7.69 0.45 16.52
N THR A 61 8.95 0.63 16.12
CA THR A 61 9.80 -0.41 15.56
C THR A 61 10.02 -1.57 16.55
N ALA A 62 10.15 -1.29 17.85
CA ALA A 62 10.27 -2.32 18.89
C ALA A 62 8.99 -3.17 19.04
N THR A 63 7.81 -2.58 18.86
CA THR A 63 6.54 -3.33 18.89
C THR A 63 6.39 -4.27 17.70
N MET A 64 6.77 -3.81 16.50
CA MET A 64 6.83 -4.67 15.30
C MET A 64 7.89 -5.77 15.44
N LYS A 65 9.07 -5.44 15.99
CA LYS A 65 10.10 -6.42 16.37
C LYS A 65 9.57 -7.42 17.40
N ARG A 66 8.73 -7.01 18.35
CA ARG A 66 8.14 -7.90 19.37
C ARG A 66 7.16 -8.91 18.77
N ILE A 67 6.30 -8.45 17.86
CA ILE A 67 5.38 -9.31 17.08
C ILE A 67 6.15 -10.35 16.25
N LYS A 68 7.33 -9.98 15.74
CA LYS A 68 8.26 -10.88 15.04
C LYS A 68 8.98 -11.83 16.02
N SER A 69 9.46 -11.33 17.17
CA SER A 69 10.22 -12.10 18.17
C SER A 69 9.40 -13.15 18.91
N HIS A 70 8.08 -12.96 19.08
CA HIS A 70 7.20 -13.98 19.67
C HIS A 70 7.06 -15.25 18.79
N ARG A 71 7.74 -15.31 17.64
CA ARG A 71 7.74 -16.46 16.72
C ARG A 71 9.12 -17.06 16.48
N GLN A 72 10.18 -16.50 17.06
CA GLN A 72 11.54 -17.06 17.00
C GLN A 72 12.27 -16.69 18.28
N THR A 73 12.59 -17.69 19.10
CA THR A 73 13.49 -17.56 20.25
C THR A 73 14.91 -17.32 19.75
N SER A 74 15.54 -16.23 20.20
CA SER A 74 16.96 -15.94 19.99
C SER A 74 17.62 -15.50 21.30
N PRO A 75 18.94 -15.69 21.44
CA PRO A 75 19.64 -15.64 22.71
C PRO A 75 19.74 -14.21 23.27
N VAL A 76 19.70 -14.12 24.59
CA VAL A 76 19.83 -12.88 25.38
C VAL A 76 21.30 -12.70 25.75
N PHE A 77 21.79 -11.45 25.82
CA PHE A 77 23.09 -11.14 26.42
C PHE A 77 23.01 -11.48 27.91
N VAL A 78 23.71 -12.55 28.33
CA VAL A 78 23.73 -13.04 29.71
C VAL A 78 25.08 -12.71 30.33
N ASP A 79 25.05 -12.13 31.52
CA ASP A 79 26.22 -11.94 32.37
C ASP A 79 26.17 -12.96 33.53
N PRO A 80 27.29 -13.58 33.95
CA PRO A 80 27.32 -14.53 35.06
C PRO A 80 26.77 -13.97 36.38
N GLY A 81 26.85 -12.65 36.59
CA GLY A 81 26.28 -11.97 37.77
C GLY A 81 24.78 -11.71 37.69
N GLY A 82 24.12 -12.15 36.62
CA GLY A 82 22.68 -12.05 36.43
C GLY A 82 22.19 -10.83 35.63
N PRO A 83 20.86 -10.73 35.40
CA PRO A 83 20.28 -9.77 34.47
C PRO A 83 20.52 -8.30 34.81
N GLN A 84 20.60 -7.98 36.11
CA GLN A 84 20.84 -6.60 36.56
C GLN A 84 22.29 -6.17 36.30
N VAL A 85 23.25 -7.08 36.45
CA VAL A 85 24.68 -6.82 36.17
C VAL A 85 24.89 -6.67 34.66
N ALA A 86 24.22 -7.48 33.84
CA ALA A 86 24.21 -7.31 32.39
C ALA A 86 23.64 -5.95 31.96
N ALA A 87 22.57 -5.49 32.62
CA ALA A 87 21.96 -4.19 32.38
C ALA A 87 22.88 -3.03 32.80
N ASN A 88 23.52 -3.13 33.96
CA ASN A 88 24.47 -2.13 34.46
C ASN A 88 25.69 -2.02 33.54
N LYS A 89 26.29 -3.14 33.11
CA LYS A 89 27.40 -3.14 32.15
C LYS A 89 27.04 -2.47 30.82
N MET A 90 25.80 -2.68 30.35
CA MET A 90 25.33 -2.04 29.12
C MET A 90 25.07 -0.53 29.34
N ALA A 91 24.59 -0.13 30.51
CA ALA A 91 24.41 1.27 30.87
C ALA A 91 25.76 2.01 30.96
N ASP A 92 26.76 1.41 31.62
CA ASP A 92 28.11 1.96 31.75
C ASP A 92 28.79 2.12 30.38
N HIS A 93 28.66 1.11 29.52
CA HIS A 93 29.17 1.16 28.15
C HIS A 93 28.56 2.31 27.33
N LEU A 94 27.24 2.48 27.40
CA LEU A 94 26.54 3.56 26.69
C LEU A 94 26.90 4.93 27.29
N GLN A 95 27.00 5.03 28.60
CA GLN A 95 27.44 6.27 29.26
C GLN A 95 28.84 6.67 28.81
N GLN A 96 29.75 5.71 28.63
CA GLN A 96 31.11 5.95 28.16
C GLN A 96 31.15 6.36 26.67
N ILE A 97 30.24 5.85 25.83
CA ILE A 97 30.14 6.26 24.42
C ILE A 97 29.53 7.66 24.27
N PHE A 98 28.54 8.00 25.10
CA PHE A 98 27.77 9.24 24.99
C PHE A 98 28.17 10.33 26.00
N SER A 99 29.22 10.14 26.80
CA SER A 99 29.73 11.14 27.77
C SER A 99 30.31 12.39 27.12
N GLY A 100 30.38 12.44 25.78
CA GLY A 100 30.92 13.59 25.04
C GLY A 100 32.44 13.68 25.06
N GLN A 101 33.13 12.73 25.71
CA GLN A 101 34.61 12.68 25.80
C GLN A 101 35.31 12.52 24.44
N PHE A 102 34.57 12.12 23.40
CA PHE A 102 35.05 12.00 22.02
C PHE A 102 34.70 13.22 21.14
N LEU A 103 34.11 14.28 21.71
CA LEU A 103 33.82 15.52 20.98
C LEU A 103 35.03 16.47 21.03
N PRO A 104 35.37 17.16 19.93
CA PRO A 104 36.46 18.14 19.93
C PRO A 104 36.16 19.34 20.84
N ALA A 105 37.18 19.82 21.57
CA ALA A 105 37.08 20.86 22.60
C ALA A 105 36.61 22.25 22.08
N HIS A 106 36.78 22.51 20.78
CA HIS A 106 36.29 23.74 20.15
C HIS A 106 35.01 23.47 19.36
N ARG A 107 33.89 23.91 19.94
CA ARG A 107 32.62 24.08 19.22
C ARG A 107 32.69 25.39 18.43
N PRO A 108 32.27 25.43 17.15
CA PRO A 108 32.07 26.70 16.46
C PRO A 108 31.02 27.52 17.25
N PRO A 109 31.15 28.85 17.35
CA PRO A 109 30.12 29.67 17.97
C PRO A 109 28.79 29.50 17.22
N ASP A 110 27.68 29.58 17.95
CA ASP A 110 26.34 29.60 17.38
C ASP A 110 26.27 30.68 16.30
N GLN A 111 26.27 30.24 15.04
CA GLN A 111 25.96 31.13 13.94
C GLN A 111 24.49 31.50 14.09
N THR A 112 24.22 32.73 14.54
CA THR A 112 23.02 33.46 14.13
C THR A 112 22.95 33.34 12.62
N VAL A 113 22.07 32.45 12.14
CA VAL A 113 21.76 32.30 10.73
C VAL A 113 21.09 33.61 10.31
N MET A 114 21.90 34.58 9.89
CA MET A 114 21.46 35.56 8.91
C MET A 114 21.04 34.74 7.70
N ILE A 115 19.73 34.66 7.47
CA ILE A 115 19.17 34.07 6.26
C ILE A 115 19.51 35.02 5.11
N SER A 116 20.77 35.00 4.67
CA SER A 116 21.16 35.50 3.37
C SER A 116 20.51 34.56 2.36
N SER A 117 19.34 34.97 1.87
CA SER A 117 18.50 34.17 1.00
C SER A 117 19.29 33.80 -0.27
N PRO A 118 19.50 32.51 -0.59
CA PRO A 118 20.12 32.09 -1.85
C PRO A 118 19.13 32.20 -3.03
N ILE A 119 18.05 32.96 -2.88
CA ILE A 119 16.93 33.04 -3.81
C ILE A 119 17.08 34.31 -4.64
N ALA A 120 17.28 34.14 -5.96
CA ALA A 120 17.21 35.27 -6.88
C ALA A 120 15.82 35.92 -6.77
N ILE A 121 15.79 37.21 -6.47
CA ILE A 121 14.56 38.01 -6.41
C ILE A 121 13.98 38.03 -7.82
N ASP A 122 12.82 37.40 -7.99
CA ASP A 122 12.05 37.48 -9.23
C ASP A 122 11.33 38.84 -9.26
N GLU A 123 11.84 39.79 -10.04
CA GLU A 123 11.30 41.15 -10.15
C GLU A 123 9.84 41.21 -10.59
N SER A 124 9.33 40.14 -11.21
CA SER A 124 7.92 40.06 -11.60
C SER A 124 7.02 39.40 -10.54
N CYS A 125 7.55 39.12 -9.35
CA CYS A 125 6.77 38.71 -8.19
C CYS A 125 5.92 39.89 -7.67
N PRO A 126 4.59 39.75 -7.55
CA PRO A 126 3.72 40.83 -7.08
C PRO A 126 3.85 41.09 -5.56
N PHE A 127 4.54 40.21 -4.84
CA PHE A 127 4.70 40.29 -3.39
C PHE A 127 5.99 41.01 -3.01
N THR A 128 5.84 42.12 -2.29
CA THR A 128 6.91 42.88 -1.67
C THR A 128 6.68 42.95 -0.17
N HIS A 129 7.74 43.18 0.60
CA HIS A 129 7.61 43.37 2.05
C HIS A 129 6.55 44.43 2.41
N LEU A 130 6.54 45.55 1.67
CA LEU A 130 5.61 46.64 1.88
C LEU A 130 4.16 46.26 1.52
N SER A 131 3.96 45.46 0.47
CA SER A 131 2.61 45.03 0.09
C SER A 131 2.04 44.01 1.07
N VAL A 132 2.87 43.11 1.61
CA VAL A 132 2.49 42.16 2.66
C VAL A 132 2.19 42.88 3.98
N GLU A 133 3.02 43.84 4.38
CA GLU A 133 2.79 44.68 5.56
C GLU A 133 1.48 45.47 5.45
N SER A 134 1.25 46.11 4.30
CA SER A 134 0.00 46.83 4.03
C SER A 134 -1.22 45.91 4.06
N ALA A 135 -1.11 44.69 3.53
CA ALA A 135 -2.19 43.71 3.56
C ALA A 135 -2.52 43.24 4.99
N ILE A 136 -1.51 43.00 5.82
CA ILE A 136 -1.71 42.61 7.23
C ILE A 136 -2.39 43.73 8.01
N LEU A 137 -1.97 44.98 7.82
CA LEU A 137 -2.55 46.14 8.52
C LEU A 137 -4.01 46.44 8.10
N LYS A 138 -4.43 45.97 6.92
CA LYS A 138 -5.81 46.08 6.42
C LYS A 138 -6.72 44.94 6.90
N LEU A 139 -6.19 43.97 7.65
CA LEU A 139 -7.02 42.88 8.17
C LEU A 139 -8.07 43.43 9.15
N PRO A 140 -9.33 42.97 9.04
CA PRO A 140 -10.40 43.43 9.91
C PRO A 140 -10.12 43.04 11.36
N THR A 141 -10.17 44.02 12.25
CA THR A 141 -10.09 43.81 13.70
C THR A 141 -11.46 43.35 14.23
N ARG A 142 -11.46 42.66 15.37
CA ARG A 142 -12.64 42.14 16.09
C ARG A 142 -13.40 41.03 15.36
N LYS A 143 -12.80 40.40 14.34
CA LYS A 143 -13.33 39.19 13.74
C LYS A 143 -13.13 38.01 14.70
N ALA A 144 -14.09 37.09 14.77
CA ALA A 144 -13.95 35.88 15.58
C ALA A 144 -12.69 35.09 15.16
N PRO A 145 -11.93 34.51 16.11
CA PRO A 145 -10.73 33.76 15.78
C PRO A 145 -11.04 32.61 14.81
N GLY A 146 -10.17 32.41 13.81
CA GLY A 146 -10.23 31.26 12.93
C GLY A 146 -9.90 29.94 13.64
N VAL A 147 -9.87 28.84 12.87
CA VAL A 147 -9.48 27.51 13.36
C VAL A 147 -8.05 27.45 13.91
N ASP A 148 -7.22 28.43 13.54
CA ASP A 148 -5.84 28.63 13.96
C ASP A 148 -5.71 29.54 15.20
N HIS A 149 -6.83 30.09 15.70
CA HIS A 149 -6.90 31.03 16.82
C HIS A 149 -6.07 32.32 16.65
N LEU A 150 -5.54 32.60 15.46
CA LEU A 150 -4.81 33.83 15.16
C LEU A 150 -5.80 34.95 14.84
N ARG A 151 -5.51 36.16 15.34
CA ARG A 151 -6.30 37.36 15.02
C ARG A 151 -5.43 38.49 14.48
N ALA A 152 -6.04 39.43 13.76
CA ALA A 152 -5.36 40.61 13.22
C ALA A 152 -4.64 41.40 14.33
N GLU A 153 -5.22 41.52 15.53
CA GLU A 153 -4.63 42.21 16.68
C GLU A 153 -3.36 41.55 17.19
N MET A 154 -3.16 40.25 16.90
CA MET A 154 -1.92 39.53 17.23
C MET A 154 -0.84 39.75 16.16
N LEU A 155 -1.25 40.02 14.92
CA LEU A 155 -0.33 40.22 13.80
C LEU A 155 0.12 41.67 13.66
N HIS A 156 -0.74 42.64 13.93
CA HIS A 156 -0.41 44.07 13.81
C HIS A 156 0.84 44.48 14.62
N PRO A 157 1.03 44.07 15.90
CA PRO A 157 2.18 44.48 16.69
C PRO A 157 3.51 43.89 16.18
N ILE A 158 3.45 42.75 15.49
CA ILE A 158 4.61 42.01 14.99
C ILE A 158 4.77 42.12 13.47
N VAL A 159 4.02 43.02 12.81
CA VAL A 159 3.93 43.06 11.35
C VAL A 159 5.28 43.29 10.70
N LYS A 160 6.15 44.12 11.30
CA LYS A 160 7.50 44.39 10.79
C LYS A 160 8.43 43.18 10.88
N GLN A 161 8.24 42.28 11.84
CA GLN A 161 9.02 41.05 11.96
C GLN A 161 8.45 39.92 11.10
N VAL A 162 7.13 39.85 10.94
CA VAL A 162 6.45 38.75 10.23
C VAL A 162 6.36 39.00 8.73
N SER A 163 6.19 40.25 8.29
CA SER A 163 6.07 40.60 6.87
C SER A 163 7.26 40.13 6.01
N PRO A 164 8.54 40.26 6.43
CA PRO A 164 9.67 39.77 5.63
C PRO A 164 9.63 38.26 5.44
N VAL A 165 9.28 37.53 6.51
CA VAL A 165 9.19 36.07 6.50
C VAL A 165 8.04 35.60 5.61
N LEU A 166 6.88 36.24 5.71
CA LEU A 166 5.74 35.94 4.84
C LEU A 166 5.98 36.33 3.39
N CYS A 167 6.68 37.44 3.14
CA CYS A 167 7.08 37.84 1.80
C CYS A 167 7.99 36.80 1.15
N LEU A 168 8.97 36.27 1.87
CA LEU A 168 9.80 35.15 1.40
C LEU A 168 8.95 33.91 1.08
N LEU A 169 8.00 33.56 1.94
CA LEU A 169 7.08 32.46 1.69
C LEU A 169 6.23 32.68 0.44
N PHE A 170 5.71 33.90 0.23
CA PHE A 170 4.91 34.22 -0.95
C PHE A 170 5.75 34.26 -2.24
N GLN A 171 6.99 34.75 -2.18
CA GLN A 171 7.94 34.69 -3.29
C GLN A 171 8.26 33.24 -3.66
N LEU A 172 8.44 32.34 -2.69
CA LEU A 172 8.59 30.90 -2.93
C LEU A 172 7.34 30.29 -3.59
N CYS A 173 6.15 30.66 -3.12
CA CYS A 173 4.88 30.24 -3.74
C CYS A 173 4.74 30.77 -5.18
N TRP A 174 5.21 31.98 -5.45
CA TRP A 174 5.20 32.59 -6.78
C TRP A 174 6.17 31.89 -7.74
N GLN A 175 7.38 31.59 -7.29
CA GLN A 175 8.35 30.78 -8.02
C GLN A 175 7.77 29.40 -8.39
N TRP A 176 7.00 28.78 -7.49
CA TRP A 176 6.28 27.54 -7.81
C TRP A 176 5.27 27.73 -8.94
N ALA A 177 4.48 28.80 -8.93
CA ALA A 177 3.48 29.05 -9.97
C ALA A 177 4.11 29.11 -11.36
N LYS A 178 5.32 29.65 -11.47
CA LYS A 178 6.12 29.69 -12.71
C LYS A 178 6.77 28.36 -13.10
N GLY A 179 6.78 27.37 -12.22
CA GLY A 179 7.38 26.07 -12.48
C GLY A 179 8.89 26.02 -12.32
N THR A 180 9.46 26.88 -11.48
CA THR A 180 10.91 26.95 -11.22
C THR A 180 11.43 25.88 -10.24
N ILE A 181 10.54 25.15 -9.56
CA ILE A 181 10.95 23.99 -8.75
C ILE A 181 11.52 22.92 -9.68
N ASP A 182 12.77 22.51 -9.46
CA ASP A 182 13.39 21.39 -10.18
C ASP A 182 12.59 20.09 -9.91
N PRO A 183 11.78 19.60 -10.88
CA PRO A 183 10.96 18.42 -10.66
C PRO A 183 11.82 17.15 -10.58
N SER A 184 13.03 17.20 -11.13
CA SER A 184 13.97 16.07 -11.11
C SER A 184 14.55 15.88 -9.70
N LEU A 185 14.96 16.98 -9.04
CA LEU A 185 15.38 16.94 -7.65
C LEU A 185 14.25 16.50 -6.72
N LEU A 186 13.02 16.99 -6.92
CA LEU A 186 11.84 16.57 -6.17
C LEU A 186 11.62 15.06 -6.28
N ILE A 187 11.60 14.53 -7.51
CA ILE A 187 11.41 13.10 -7.76
C ILE A 187 12.54 12.28 -7.13
N SER A 188 13.79 12.71 -7.31
CA SER A 188 14.95 12.02 -6.76
C SER A 188 14.85 11.88 -5.23
N ARG A 189 14.57 12.98 -4.53
CA ARG A 189 14.40 12.99 -3.06
C ARG A 189 13.25 12.08 -2.62
N ASN A 190 12.09 12.19 -3.27
CA ASN A 190 10.93 11.36 -2.97
C ASN A 190 11.24 9.87 -3.16
N CYS A 191 11.91 9.51 -4.26
CA CYS A 191 12.28 8.13 -4.58
C CYS A 191 13.26 7.56 -3.57
N VAL A 192 14.33 8.30 -3.23
CA VAL A 192 15.32 7.87 -2.24
C VAL A 192 14.67 7.65 -0.87
N SER A 193 13.86 8.61 -0.42
CA SER A 193 13.15 8.51 0.86
C SER A 193 12.23 7.28 0.91
N ALA A 194 11.40 7.11 -0.13
CA ALA A 194 10.46 6.00 -0.24
C ALA A 194 11.14 4.63 -0.30
N ILE A 195 12.22 4.49 -1.08
CA ILE A 195 12.96 3.24 -1.20
C ILE A 195 13.65 2.90 0.12
N ASN A 196 14.26 3.87 0.80
CA ASN A 196 14.90 3.62 2.10
C ASN A 196 13.88 3.20 3.16
N SER A 197 12.73 3.86 3.21
CA SER A 197 11.60 3.46 4.06
C SER A 197 11.09 2.06 3.71
N MET A 198 11.03 1.72 2.42
CA MET A 198 10.61 0.40 1.96
C MET A 198 11.61 -0.69 2.38
N ARG A 199 12.91 -0.44 2.29
CA ARG A 199 13.97 -1.35 2.78
C ARG A 199 13.85 -1.57 4.29
N ALA A 200 13.55 -0.52 5.05
CA ALA A 200 13.28 -0.63 6.49
C ALA A 200 12.06 -1.54 6.74
N LEU A 201 10.95 -1.32 6.03
CA LEU A 201 9.77 -2.19 6.11
C LEU A 201 10.08 -3.64 5.70
N GLN A 202 10.93 -3.85 4.69
CA GLN A 202 11.35 -5.17 4.24
C GLN A 202 12.03 -5.96 5.37
N SER A 203 12.89 -5.31 6.16
CA SER A 203 13.54 -5.92 7.35
C SER A 203 12.53 -6.33 8.44
N LEU A 204 11.39 -5.63 8.50
CA LEU A 204 10.28 -5.90 9.41
C LEU A 204 9.30 -6.98 8.89
N GLY A 205 9.64 -7.62 7.76
CA GLY A 205 8.83 -8.70 7.19
C GLY A 205 7.87 -8.25 6.10
N VAL A 206 7.94 -7.01 5.60
CA VAL A 206 7.22 -6.59 4.40
C VAL A 206 7.95 -7.14 3.16
N ASN A 207 7.90 -8.46 3.01
CA ASN A 207 8.54 -9.23 1.95
C ASN A 207 7.74 -10.52 1.69
N HIS A 208 8.22 -11.36 0.78
CA HIS A 208 7.50 -12.56 0.34
C HIS A 208 7.49 -13.70 1.38
N THR A 209 8.32 -13.68 2.42
CA THR A 209 8.37 -14.72 3.46
C THR A 209 7.72 -14.30 4.77
N GLY A 210 7.60 -13.00 5.03
CA GLY A 210 7.06 -12.44 6.27
C GLY A 210 5.55 -12.25 6.26
N LEU A 211 5.11 -11.00 6.14
CA LEU A 211 3.70 -10.60 6.20
C LEU A 211 2.95 -11.04 4.93
N SER A 212 1.63 -11.21 5.07
CA SER A 212 0.76 -11.48 3.92
C SER A 212 0.92 -10.40 2.84
N ARG A 213 0.91 -10.78 1.55
CA ARG A 213 1.07 -9.84 0.42
C ARG A 213 0.05 -8.70 0.49
N LEU A 214 -1.18 -8.99 0.89
CA LEU A 214 -2.22 -7.96 1.08
C LEU A 214 -1.84 -6.93 2.14
N LEU A 215 -1.37 -7.38 3.30
CA LEU A 215 -0.95 -6.48 4.37
C LEU A 215 0.26 -5.65 3.91
N SER A 216 1.23 -6.28 3.25
CA SER A 216 2.40 -5.59 2.68
C SER A 216 2.01 -4.51 1.68
N ILE A 217 1.06 -4.79 0.78
CA ILE A 217 0.50 -3.79 -0.15
C ILE A 217 -0.21 -2.65 0.60
N ARG A 218 -0.94 -2.95 1.67
CA ARG A 218 -1.60 -1.92 2.50
C ARG A 218 -0.59 -1.05 3.24
N LEU A 219 0.48 -1.64 3.77
CA LEU A 219 1.58 -0.90 4.41
C LEU A 219 2.30 -0.02 3.38
N TYR A 220 2.60 -0.55 2.19
CA TYR A 220 3.13 0.24 1.09
C TYR A 220 2.22 1.44 0.76
N ARG A 221 0.92 1.18 0.59
CA ARG A 221 -0.07 2.22 0.28
C ARG A 221 -0.15 3.29 1.37
N GLN A 222 0.01 2.90 2.63
CA GLN A 222 -0.17 3.78 3.78
C GLN A 222 1.09 4.58 4.13
N PHE A 223 2.29 3.99 4.00
CA PHE A 223 3.53 4.57 4.51
C PHE A 223 4.53 4.94 3.44
N ILE A 224 4.61 4.16 2.35
CA ILE A 224 5.62 4.37 1.30
C ILE A 224 5.07 5.25 0.19
N ARG A 225 3.85 4.97 -0.28
CA ARG A 225 3.23 5.71 -1.38
C ARG A 225 3.10 7.22 -1.11
N PRO A 226 2.75 7.69 0.11
CA PRO A 226 2.73 9.12 0.39
C PRO A 226 4.07 9.82 0.19
N GLN A 227 5.19 9.13 0.42
CA GLN A 227 6.53 9.68 0.20
C GLN A 227 6.81 9.91 -1.29
N PHE A 228 6.36 9.00 -2.16
CA PHE A 228 6.39 9.25 -3.61
C PHE A 228 5.49 10.41 -4.02
N GLU A 229 4.31 10.51 -3.40
CA GLU A 229 3.23 11.42 -3.78
C GLU A 229 3.45 12.88 -3.35
N TYR A 230 4.43 13.14 -2.49
CA TYR A 230 4.74 14.48 -2.02
C TYR A 230 5.03 15.43 -3.19
N GLY A 231 4.29 16.53 -3.28
CA GLY A 231 4.40 17.51 -4.36
C GLY A 231 3.79 17.10 -5.71
N LEU A 232 3.44 15.82 -5.95
CA LEU A 232 2.95 15.38 -7.26
C LEU A 232 1.60 16.00 -7.68
N ALA A 233 0.80 16.45 -6.73
CA ALA A 233 -0.52 17.04 -6.99
C ALA A 233 -0.44 18.41 -7.68
N ILE A 234 0.70 19.08 -7.57
CA ILE A 234 0.90 20.49 -7.93
C ILE A 234 2.04 20.65 -8.95
N SER A 235 2.45 19.57 -9.62
CA SER A 235 3.59 19.60 -10.54
C SER A 235 3.29 18.84 -11.82
N CYS A 236 3.80 19.36 -12.94
CA CYS A 236 3.80 18.67 -14.22
C CYS A 236 5.13 17.95 -14.45
N PHE A 237 5.07 16.75 -15.02
CA PHE A 237 6.24 15.89 -15.23
C PHE A 237 6.31 15.39 -16.66
N ASN A 238 7.51 15.31 -17.21
CA ASN A 238 7.74 14.69 -18.52
C ASN A 238 7.76 13.15 -18.41
N ILE A 239 7.77 12.47 -19.56
CA ILE A 239 7.71 10.99 -19.61
C ILE A 239 8.90 10.35 -18.88
N LYS A 240 10.10 10.91 -19.00
CA LYS A 240 11.32 10.38 -18.35
C LYS A 240 11.22 10.48 -16.83
N GLN A 241 10.75 11.61 -16.32
CA GLN A 241 10.51 11.84 -14.90
C GLN A 241 9.45 10.89 -14.31
N VAL A 242 8.34 10.69 -15.04
CA VAL A 242 7.33 9.70 -14.66
C VAL A 242 7.92 8.29 -14.63
N ALA A 243 8.78 7.94 -15.59
CA ALA A 243 9.43 6.62 -15.62
C ALA A 243 10.32 6.37 -14.40
N VAL A 244 11.00 7.40 -13.86
CA VAL A 244 11.79 7.29 -12.61
C VAL A 244 10.89 6.92 -11.43
N LEU A 245 9.75 7.59 -11.27
CA LEU A 245 8.77 7.27 -10.22
C LEU A 245 8.20 5.85 -10.40
N GLU A 246 7.86 5.47 -11.64
CA GLU A 246 7.39 4.11 -11.96
C GLU A 246 8.43 3.06 -11.57
N ASN A 247 9.69 3.27 -11.90
CA ASN A 247 10.78 2.35 -11.56
C ASN A 247 11.01 2.23 -10.05
N ALA A 248 10.91 3.33 -9.31
CA ALA A 248 11.01 3.30 -7.85
C ALA A 248 9.83 2.55 -7.21
N GLN A 249 8.60 2.78 -7.68
CA GLN A 249 7.44 1.99 -7.28
C GLN A 249 7.64 0.50 -7.62
N ASN A 250 8.10 0.19 -8.83
CA ASN A 250 8.33 -1.19 -9.28
C ASN A 250 9.34 -1.91 -8.38
N THR A 251 10.40 -1.21 -7.97
CA THR A 251 11.40 -1.73 -7.02
C THR A 251 10.76 -2.09 -5.68
N CYS A 252 9.92 -1.21 -5.14
CA CYS A 252 9.21 -1.48 -3.88
C CYS A 252 8.26 -2.69 -3.99
N LEU A 253 7.52 -2.81 -5.10
CA LEU A 253 6.63 -3.94 -5.32
C LEU A 253 7.39 -5.26 -5.47
N ARG A 254 8.55 -5.25 -6.13
CA ARG A 254 9.42 -6.44 -6.22
C ARG A 254 9.92 -6.88 -4.85
N MET A 255 10.28 -5.94 -3.96
CA MET A 255 10.64 -6.25 -2.57
C MET A 255 9.49 -6.94 -1.80
N ILE A 256 8.24 -6.49 -2.02
CA ILE A 256 7.04 -7.07 -1.38
C ILE A 256 6.78 -8.49 -1.89
N PHE A 257 6.77 -8.66 -3.21
CA PHE A 257 6.38 -9.93 -3.84
C PHE A 257 7.53 -10.94 -3.95
N GLY A 258 8.78 -10.52 -3.75
CA GLY A 258 9.97 -11.35 -3.95
C GLY A 258 10.29 -11.55 -5.42
N GLY A 259 9.95 -10.58 -6.27
CA GLY A 259 10.15 -10.66 -7.71
C GLY A 259 11.59 -10.36 -8.13
N HIS A 260 12.03 -11.01 -9.21
CA HIS A 260 13.28 -10.69 -9.88
C HIS A 260 13.25 -9.24 -10.43
N SER A 261 14.43 -8.68 -10.73
CA SER A 261 14.58 -7.32 -11.27
C SER A 261 13.79 -7.09 -12.57
N THR A 262 13.60 -8.16 -13.35
CA THR A 262 12.85 -8.17 -14.62
C THR A 262 11.39 -8.61 -14.48
N SER A 263 10.93 -9.01 -13.28
CA SER A 263 9.54 -9.42 -13.10
C SER A 263 8.59 -8.26 -13.40
N SER A 264 7.53 -8.57 -14.14
CA SER A 264 6.46 -7.62 -14.44
C SER A 264 5.74 -7.20 -13.17
N THR A 265 5.62 -5.89 -12.97
CA THR A 265 4.94 -5.30 -11.82
C THR A 265 3.51 -4.88 -12.12
N SER A 266 3.08 -4.97 -13.39
CA SER A 266 1.70 -4.68 -13.78
C SER A 266 0.72 -5.63 -13.09
N VAL A 267 1.06 -6.92 -13.05
CA VAL A 267 0.29 -7.94 -12.31
C VAL A 267 0.31 -7.64 -10.82
N PHE A 268 1.45 -7.29 -10.21
CA PHE A 268 1.51 -6.96 -8.77
C PHE A 268 0.58 -5.82 -8.41
N ARG A 269 0.59 -4.78 -9.26
CA ARG A 269 -0.29 -3.62 -9.13
C ARG A 269 -1.75 -4.02 -9.24
N HIS A 270 -2.09 -4.82 -10.25
CA HIS A 270 -3.44 -5.26 -10.49
C HIS A 270 -3.97 -6.10 -9.32
N LEU A 271 -3.22 -7.12 -8.86
CA LEU A 271 -3.58 -7.94 -7.71
C LEU A 271 -3.85 -7.09 -6.45
N GLY A 272 -2.99 -6.10 -6.20
CA GLY A 272 -3.08 -5.21 -5.06
C GLY A 272 -4.05 -4.03 -5.19
N ASN A 273 -4.72 -3.86 -6.33
CA ASN A 273 -5.48 -2.66 -6.69
C ASN A 273 -4.68 -1.36 -6.50
N LEU A 274 -3.43 -1.36 -6.99
CA LEU A 274 -2.54 -0.22 -6.97
C LEU A 274 -2.50 0.42 -8.36
N PRO A 275 -2.77 1.72 -8.49
CA PRO A 275 -2.53 2.43 -9.74
C PRO A 275 -1.02 2.62 -9.97
N SER A 276 -0.65 2.85 -11.23
CA SER A 276 0.69 3.30 -11.61
C SER A 276 1.01 4.69 -11.04
N MET A 277 2.28 5.09 -11.01
CA MET A 277 2.67 6.44 -10.60
C MET A 277 2.11 7.51 -11.53
N ARG A 278 2.04 7.26 -12.85
CA ARG A 278 1.31 8.12 -13.79
C ARG A 278 -0.16 8.28 -13.39
N GLY A 279 -0.83 7.17 -13.07
CA GLY A 279 -2.21 7.19 -12.60
C GLY A 279 -2.38 7.99 -11.31
N ARG A 280 -1.41 7.90 -10.38
CA ARG A 280 -1.41 8.70 -9.15
C ARG A 280 -1.22 10.19 -9.41
N ILE A 281 -0.25 10.59 -10.23
CA ILE A 281 -0.02 12.00 -10.62
C ILE A 281 -1.31 12.60 -11.16
N LEU A 282 -1.93 11.94 -12.14
CA LEU A 282 -3.16 12.43 -12.75
C LEU A 282 -4.34 12.47 -11.77
N THR A 283 -4.48 11.47 -10.91
CA THR A 283 -5.52 11.46 -9.87
C THR A 283 -5.33 12.58 -8.84
N LEU A 284 -4.09 12.83 -8.41
CA LEU A 284 -3.77 13.85 -7.42
C LEU A 284 -3.91 15.25 -8.01
N GLY A 285 -3.38 15.49 -9.21
CA GLY A 285 -3.55 16.74 -9.95
C GLY A 285 -5.03 17.06 -10.20
N PHE A 286 -5.83 16.06 -10.60
CA PHE A 286 -7.28 16.22 -10.73
C PHE A 286 -7.93 16.66 -9.41
N LYS A 287 -7.60 16.00 -8.30
CA LYS A 287 -8.15 16.36 -6.99
C LYS A 287 -7.77 17.77 -6.55
N PHE A 288 -6.53 18.18 -6.84
CA PHE A 288 -6.05 19.53 -6.57
C PHE A 288 -6.81 20.56 -7.41
N VAL A 289 -6.89 20.36 -8.73
CA VAL A 289 -7.63 21.23 -9.64
C VAL A 289 -9.09 21.34 -9.22
N TYR A 290 -9.77 20.21 -9.00
CA TYR A 290 -11.15 20.21 -8.52
C TYR A 290 -11.28 21.03 -7.23
N ARG A 291 -10.47 20.75 -6.20
CA ARG A 291 -10.52 21.50 -4.94
C ARG A 291 -10.30 23.00 -5.12
N ALA A 292 -9.39 23.40 -6.01
CA ALA A 292 -9.12 24.80 -6.27
C ALA A 292 -10.36 25.57 -6.76
N PHE A 293 -11.20 24.97 -7.60
CA PHE A 293 -12.45 25.61 -8.06
C PHE A 293 -13.52 25.77 -6.96
N TRP A 294 -13.41 25.03 -5.85
CA TRP A 294 -14.33 25.08 -4.71
C TRP A 294 -13.77 25.81 -3.49
N LEU A 295 -12.65 26.53 -3.65
CA LEU A 295 -12.14 27.39 -2.58
C LEU A 295 -13.02 28.64 -2.45
N PRO A 296 -13.15 29.21 -1.23
CA PRO A 296 -13.81 30.50 -1.03
C PRO A 296 -13.18 31.61 -1.90
N ASP A 297 -13.96 32.66 -2.18
CA ASP A 297 -13.50 33.81 -2.97
C ASP A 297 -12.29 34.51 -2.31
N GLU A 298 -12.27 34.54 -0.98
CA GLU A 298 -11.20 35.13 -0.16
C GLU A 298 -9.93 34.26 -0.07
N ALA A 299 -9.95 33.02 -0.57
CA ALA A 299 -8.77 32.19 -0.53
C ALA A 299 -7.68 32.81 -1.42
N LEU A 300 -6.45 32.90 -0.90
CA LEU A 300 -5.29 33.45 -1.64
C LEU A 300 -5.17 32.85 -3.06
N PHE A 301 -5.40 31.55 -3.20
CA PHE A 301 -5.35 30.88 -4.51
C PHE A 301 -6.45 31.37 -5.47
N THR A 302 -7.65 31.66 -4.98
CA THR A 302 -8.75 32.22 -5.78
C THR A 302 -8.42 33.63 -6.25
N LEU A 303 -7.88 34.46 -5.35
CA LEU A 303 -7.41 35.82 -5.66
C LEU A 303 -6.27 35.84 -6.68
N LEU A 304 -5.39 34.84 -6.65
CA LEU A 304 -4.26 34.72 -7.59
C LEU A 304 -4.66 34.12 -8.94
N ARG A 305 -5.82 33.46 -9.06
CA ARG A 305 -6.23 32.75 -10.27
C ARG A 305 -6.21 33.62 -11.55
N PRO A 306 -6.66 34.90 -11.55
CA PRO A 306 -6.60 35.76 -12.73
C PRO A 306 -5.17 35.93 -13.26
N VAL A 307 -4.20 36.04 -12.35
CA VAL A 307 -2.77 36.21 -12.67
C VAL A 307 -2.14 34.87 -13.11
N LEU A 308 -2.69 33.75 -12.65
CA LEU A 308 -2.21 32.41 -12.96
C LEU A 308 -2.65 31.86 -14.33
N THR A 309 -3.30 32.69 -15.15
CA THR A 309 -3.84 32.31 -16.47
C THR A 309 -2.79 32.14 -17.57
N ASN A 310 -1.54 32.56 -17.33
CA ASN A 310 -0.45 32.44 -18.29
C ASN A 310 -0.18 30.94 -18.63
N PRO A 311 -0.17 30.55 -19.93
CA PRO A 311 0.10 29.17 -20.35
C PRO A 311 1.45 28.59 -19.90
N ALA A 312 2.44 29.45 -19.63
CA ALA A 312 3.74 29.02 -19.11
C ALA A 312 3.65 28.47 -17.68
N TYR A 313 2.65 28.91 -16.90
CA TYR A 313 2.53 28.60 -15.48
C TYR A 313 1.99 27.20 -15.23
N GLN A 314 2.40 26.61 -14.10
CA GLN A 314 2.05 25.25 -13.70
C GLN A 314 0.53 25.08 -13.57
N TRP A 315 -0.17 26.10 -13.06
CA TRP A 315 -1.63 26.06 -12.92
C TRP A 315 -2.33 25.79 -14.25
N PHE A 316 -1.99 26.54 -15.31
CA PHE A 316 -2.58 26.35 -16.63
C PHE A 316 -2.32 24.93 -17.17
N LYS A 317 -1.10 24.41 -17.00
CA LYS A 317 -0.73 23.05 -17.41
C LYS A 317 -1.52 21.98 -16.64
N LEU A 318 -1.82 22.19 -15.36
CA LEU A 318 -2.63 21.28 -14.56
C LEU A 318 -4.09 21.21 -15.03
N LEU A 319 -4.62 22.27 -15.64
CA LEU A 319 -5.97 22.26 -16.23
C LEU A 319 -6.07 21.34 -17.46
N ALA A 320 -4.95 20.96 -18.08
CA ALA A 320 -4.91 19.98 -19.16
C ALA A 320 -5.04 18.52 -18.67
N ASN A 321 -5.33 18.29 -17.38
CA ASN A 321 -5.49 16.96 -16.82
C ASN A 321 -6.66 16.20 -17.49
N PRO A 322 -6.45 15.00 -18.05
CA PRO A 322 -7.49 14.27 -18.79
C PRO A 322 -8.70 13.89 -17.93
N ILE A 323 -8.52 13.64 -16.62
CA ILE A 323 -9.64 13.33 -15.72
C ILE A 323 -10.49 14.59 -15.51
N TRP A 324 -9.85 15.76 -15.35
CA TRP A 324 -10.54 17.04 -15.27
C TRP A 324 -11.28 17.36 -16.57
N LEU A 325 -10.64 17.12 -17.70
CA LEU A 325 -11.22 17.37 -19.02
C LEU A 325 -12.45 16.49 -19.30
N SER A 326 -12.45 15.26 -18.78
CA SER A 326 -13.55 14.30 -18.95
C SER A 326 -14.84 14.64 -18.19
N LEU A 327 -14.82 15.59 -17.26
CA LEU A 327 -16.02 16.00 -16.52
C LEU A 327 -16.91 16.91 -17.38
N SER A 328 -18.09 16.41 -17.74
CA SER A 328 -19.09 17.11 -18.57
C SER A 328 -19.71 18.34 -17.87
N ASN A 329 -20.06 18.23 -16.58
CA ASN A 329 -20.56 19.35 -15.78
C ASN A 329 -19.64 19.62 -14.59
N ARG A 330 -18.62 20.44 -14.81
CA ARG A 330 -17.57 20.72 -13.79
C ARG A 330 -18.07 21.55 -12.62
N GLN A 331 -19.05 22.43 -12.87
CA GLN A 331 -19.62 23.35 -11.88
C GLN A 331 -20.48 22.61 -10.85
N ASN A 332 -21.18 21.54 -11.26
CA ASN A 332 -22.06 20.77 -10.38
C ASN A 332 -21.53 19.36 -10.06
N ALA A 333 -20.26 19.08 -10.38
CA ALA A 333 -19.69 17.76 -10.15
C ALA A 333 -19.58 17.50 -8.63
N ASP A 334 -20.35 16.55 -8.14
CA ASP A 334 -20.31 16.10 -6.74
C ASP A 334 -19.15 15.10 -6.49
N SER A 335 -18.96 14.73 -5.23
CA SER A 335 -17.93 13.74 -4.85
C SER A 335 -18.11 12.39 -5.57
N LYS A 336 -19.34 12.02 -5.92
CA LYS A 336 -19.66 10.76 -6.60
C LYS A 336 -19.23 10.82 -8.06
N ALA A 337 -19.51 11.92 -8.76
CA ALA A 337 -19.06 12.19 -10.12
C ALA A 337 -17.52 12.19 -10.18
N CYS A 338 -16.83 12.84 -9.24
CA CYS A 338 -15.37 12.80 -9.18
C CYS A 338 -14.82 11.37 -8.99
N LYS A 339 -15.42 10.58 -8.10
CA LYS A 339 -15.04 9.17 -7.90
C LYS A 339 -15.29 8.34 -9.16
N HIS A 340 -16.39 8.59 -9.86
CA HIS A 340 -16.72 7.92 -11.12
C HIS A 340 -15.71 8.29 -12.22
N ALA A 341 -15.38 9.56 -12.40
CA ALA A 341 -14.41 10.02 -13.39
C ALA A 341 -13.01 9.39 -13.16
N ILE A 342 -12.52 9.41 -11.92
CA ILE A 342 -11.27 8.73 -11.56
C ILE A 342 -11.35 7.24 -11.89
N ARG A 343 -12.45 6.57 -11.54
CA ARG A 343 -12.60 5.13 -11.77
C ARG A 343 -12.69 4.80 -13.26
N SER A 344 -13.40 5.62 -14.05
CA SER A 344 -13.50 5.49 -15.50
C SER A 344 -12.13 5.59 -16.15
N PHE A 345 -11.36 6.64 -15.81
CA PHE A 345 -9.99 6.83 -16.29
C PHE A 345 -9.08 5.63 -15.97
N LEU A 346 -9.12 5.12 -14.73
CA LEU A 346 -8.31 3.97 -14.33
C LEU A 346 -8.75 2.68 -15.05
N ASN A 347 -10.05 2.49 -15.31
CA ASN A 347 -10.56 1.34 -16.06
C ASN A 347 -10.12 1.40 -17.53
N GLN A 348 -10.17 2.57 -18.17
CA GLN A 348 -9.65 2.77 -19.53
C GLN A 348 -8.16 2.42 -19.62
N GLY A 349 -7.37 2.89 -18.65
CA GLY A 349 -5.95 2.55 -18.56
C GLY A 349 -5.70 1.04 -18.37
N LEU A 350 -6.50 0.38 -17.53
CA LEU A 350 -6.44 -1.07 -17.34
C LEU A 350 -6.79 -1.83 -18.63
N PHE A 351 -7.83 -1.40 -19.35
CA PHE A 351 -8.24 -2.01 -20.61
C PHE A 351 -7.10 -2.00 -21.65
N LEU A 352 -6.46 -0.85 -21.84
CA LEU A 352 -5.32 -0.70 -22.75
C LEU A 352 -4.11 -1.54 -22.34
N GLN A 353 -3.82 -1.64 -21.04
CA GLN A 353 -2.72 -2.48 -20.57
C GLN A 353 -3.01 -3.97 -20.77
N ARG A 354 -4.26 -4.38 -20.61
CA ARG A 354 -4.69 -5.78 -20.79
C ARG A 354 -4.63 -6.21 -22.24
N SER A 355 -4.87 -5.34 -23.22
CA SER A 355 -4.71 -5.71 -24.63
C SER A 355 -3.26 -5.95 -25.04
N GLN A 356 -2.29 -5.42 -24.27
CA GLN A 356 -0.87 -5.50 -24.58
C GLN A 356 -0.11 -6.56 -23.77
N GLN A 357 -0.70 -7.08 -22.68
CA GLN A 357 0.02 -7.92 -21.71
C GLN A 357 -0.74 -9.19 -21.38
N ILE A 358 -0.21 -10.34 -21.84
CA ILE A 358 -0.83 -11.66 -21.71
C ILE A 358 -1.15 -12.03 -20.26
N LEU A 359 -0.21 -11.85 -19.32
CA LEU A 359 -0.46 -12.19 -17.91
C LEU A 359 -1.52 -11.30 -17.26
N LEU A 360 -1.58 -10.03 -17.67
CA LEU A 360 -2.57 -9.09 -17.14
C LEU A 360 -3.95 -9.32 -17.79
N SER A 361 -3.99 -9.72 -19.06
CA SER A 361 -5.23 -10.08 -19.75
C SER A 361 -5.89 -11.29 -19.11
N ALA A 362 -5.08 -12.24 -18.61
CA ALA A 362 -5.55 -13.43 -17.89
C ALA A 362 -6.15 -13.14 -16.50
N CYS A 363 -5.79 -12.01 -15.88
CA CYS A 363 -6.29 -11.60 -14.56
C CYS A 363 -7.73 -11.06 -14.60
N HIS A 364 -8.28 -10.78 -13.42
CA HIS A 364 -9.66 -10.32 -13.26
C HIS A 364 -9.92 -9.02 -14.06
N PRO A 365 -11.05 -8.89 -14.79
CA PRO A 365 -11.21 -7.80 -15.76
C PRO A 365 -11.46 -6.41 -15.15
N SER A 366 -11.73 -6.34 -13.84
CA SER A 366 -12.10 -5.09 -13.16
C SER A 366 -11.14 -4.71 -12.04
N LEU A 367 -11.11 -3.42 -11.74
CA LEU A 367 -10.36 -2.86 -10.61
C LEU A 367 -10.92 -3.36 -9.28
N GLY A 368 -10.08 -4.05 -8.52
CA GLY A 368 -10.38 -4.61 -7.21
C GLY A 368 -9.14 -5.26 -6.63
N VAL A 369 -9.14 -5.51 -5.32
CA VAL A 369 -8.10 -6.36 -4.74
C VAL A 369 -8.44 -7.78 -5.14
N ASP A 370 -7.49 -8.47 -5.76
CA ASP A 370 -7.71 -9.83 -6.24
C ASP A 370 -8.05 -10.76 -5.06
N PRO A 371 -9.13 -11.57 -5.17
CA PRO A 371 -9.55 -12.52 -4.15
C PRO A 371 -8.45 -13.43 -3.61
N ILE A 372 -7.45 -13.82 -4.43
CA ILE A 372 -6.36 -14.70 -3.97
C ILE A 372 -5.55 -14.08 -2.83
N LEU A 373 -5.53 -12.74 -2.72
CA LEU A 373 -4.79 -12.04 -1.67
C LEU A 373 -5.48 -12.05 -0.31
N TRP A 374 -6.81 -12.26 -0.26
CA TRP A 374 -7.59 -12.07 0.97
C TRP A 374 -8.54 -13.22 1.32
N LEU A 375 -8.89 -14.08 0.36
CA LEU A 375 -9.73 -15.24 0.64
C LEU A 375 -9.05 -16.19 1.63
N PRO A 376 -9.80 -16.81 2.56
CA PRO A 376 -9.25 -17.78 3.48
C PRO A 376 -8.74 -19.02 2.74
N MET A 377 -7.45 -19.26 2.84
CA MET A 377 -6.73 -20.41 2.29
C MET A 377 -5.36 -20.45 2.98
N THR A 378 -4.69 -21.59 2.92
CA THR A 378 -3.35 -21.79 3.44
C THR A 378 -2.33 -20.86 2.77
N ASN A 379 -1.16 -20.73 3.39
CA ASN A 379 -0.05 -20.00 2.77
C ASN A 379 0.46 -20.69 1.50
N TYR A 380 0.40 -22.03 1.45
CA TYR A 380 0.85 -22.83 0.30
C TYR A 380 -0.08 -22.69 -0.90
N GLU A 381 -1.41 -22.84 -0.72
CA GLU A 381 -2.40 -22.59 -1.78
C GLU A 381 -2.27 -21.17 -2.31
N ARG A 382 -2.24 -20.18 -1.41
CA ARG A 382 -2.07 -18.77 -1.79
C ARG A 382 -0.78 -18.52 -2.56
N SER A 383 0.32 -19.15 -2.13
CA SER A 383 1.61 -19.04 -2.83
C SER A 383 1.51 -19.58 -4.26
N ARG A 384 0.86 -20.74 -4.46
CA ARG A 384 0.65 -21.33 -5.78
C ARG A 384 -0.19 -20.42 -6.68
N PHE A 385 -1.32 -19.90 -6.20
CA PHE A 385 -2.16 -18.99 -6.98
C PHE A 385 -1.47 -17.67 -7.32
N ILE A 386 -0.74 -17.07 -6.36
CA ILE A 386 0.00 -15.84 -6.63
C ILE A 386 1.11 -16.11 -7.66
N ARG A 387 1.92 -17.18 -7.50
CA ARG A 387 2.96 -17.55 -8.48
C ARG A 387 2.36 -17.85 -9.86
N TRP A 388 1.21 -18.50 -9.90
CA TRP A 388 0.46 -18.72 -11.14
C TRP A 388 0.09 -17.40 -11.82
N ARG A 389 -0.55 -16.46 -11.13
CA ARG A 389 -0.91 -15.15 -11.71
C ARG A 389 0.31 -14.36 -12.17
N MET A 390 1.42 -14.47 -11.46
CA MET A 390 2.66 -13.77 -11.78
C MET A 390 3.46 -14.43 -12.93
N GLY A 391 3.01 -15.58 -13.45
CA GLY A 391 3.75 -16.34 -14.46
C GLY A 391 5.04 -16.95 -13.93
N TRP A 392 5.14 -17.20 -12.62
CA TRP A 392 6.28 -17.86 -11.97
C TRP A 392 6.05 -19.37 -11.78
N LEU A 393 4.88 -19.86 -12.18
CA LEU A 393 4.53 -21.26 -12.22
C LEU A 393 3.89 -21.56 -13.60
N PRO A 394 4.46 -22.48 -14.41
CA PRO A 394 5.75 -23.14 -14.20
C PRO A 394 6.90 -22.13 -14.15
N GLY A 395 7.97 -22.48 -13.43
CA GLY A 395 9.13 -21.60 -13.25
C GLY A 395 10.03 -21.61 -14.48
N ARG A 396 11.26 -22.10 -14.33
CA ARG A 396 12.13 -22.34 -15.49
C ARG A 396 11.61 -23.55 -16.27
N PRO A 397 11.62 -23.55 -17.61
CA PRO A 397 11.32 -24.74 -18.38
C PRO A 397 12.24 -25.89 -17.95
N GLN A 398 11.66 -27.05 -17.65
CA GLN A 398 12.36 -28.29 -17.34
C GLN A 398 11.67 -29.43 -18.12
N PRO A 399 12.33 -30.58 -18.34
CA PRO A 399 11.65 -31.76 -18.89
C PRO A 399 10.45 -32.17 -18.02
N CYS A 400 9.30 -32.41 -18.65
CA CYS A 400 8.12 -32.91 -17.93
C CYS A 400 8.23 -34.42 -17.71
N SER A 401 7.63 -34.92 -16.63
CA SER A 401 7.57 -36.36 -16.33
C SER A 401 6.75 -37.18 -17.34
N CYS A 402 5.96 -36.53 -18.20
CA CYS A 402 5.30 -37.20 -19.31
C CYS A 402 6.21 -37.39 -20.54
N GLU A 403 7.45 -36.89 -20.49
CA GLU A 403 8.49 -37.03 -21.53
C GLU A 403 8.19 -36.38 -22.88
N LEU A 404 7.02 -35.74 -23.05
CA LEU A 404 6.59 -35.17 -24.33
C LEU A 404 7.09 -33.74 -24.58
N HIS A 405 7.14 -32.90 -23.54
CA HIS A 405 7.47 -31.48 -23.68
C HIS A 405 8.18 -30.92 -22.43
N THR A 406 8.66 -29.68 -22.54
CA THR A 406 9.13 -28.91 -21.37
C THR A 406 7.95 -28.29 -20.62
N THR A 407 8.14 -28.02 -19.33
CA THR A 407 7.14 -27.41 -18.44
C THR A 407 6.86 -25.95 -18.84
N SER A 408 5.98 -25.75 -19.81
CA SER A 408 5.38 -24.45 -20.17
C SER A 408 3.98 -24.31 -19.55
N ARG A 409 3.45 -23.08 -19.41
CA ARG A 409 2.09 -22.86 -18.86
C ARG A 409 1.04 -23.64 -19.64
N HIS A 410 1.14 -23.63 -20.95
CA HIS A 410 0.23 -24.35 -21.83
C HIS A 410 0.33 -25.86 -21.59
N HIS A 411 1.55 -26.39 -21.61
CA HIS A 411 1.79 -27.82 -21.41
C HIS A 411 1.31 -28.32 -20.04
N VAL A 412 1.60 -27.61 -18.94
CA VAL A 412 1.18 -28.09 -17.61
C VAL A 412 -0.35 -28.05 -17.41
N ILE A 413 -1.07 -27.19 -18.14
CA ILE A 413 -2.54 -27.19 -18.15
C ILE A 413 -3.08 -28.46 -18.83
N GLU A 414 -2.48 -28.83 -19.96
CA GLU A 414 -2.87 -30.04 -20.72
C GLU A 414 -2.45 -31.31 -19.98
N CYS A 415 -1.21 -31.38 -19.51
CA CYS A 415 -0.63 -32.52 -18.81
C CYS A 415 -1.40 -32.87 -17.53
N THR A 416 -1.90 -31.86 -16.80
CA THR A 416 -2.73 -32.09 -15.60
C THR A 416 -4.20 -32.35 -15.90
N GLY A 417 -4.61 -32.31 -17.18
CA GLY A 417 -6.00 -32.45 -17.59
C GLY A 417 -6.90 -31.35 -17.01
N ALA A 418 -6.38 -30.14 -16.80
CA ALA A 418 -7.05 -29.10 -16.02
C ALA A 418 -8.43 -28.72 -16.59
N ALA A 419 -8.58 -28.68 -17.92
CA ALA A 419 -9.87 -28.42 -18.57
C ALA A 419 -10.92 -29.48 -18.21
N ILE A 420 -10.56 -30.77 -18.40
CA ILE A 420 -11.43 -31.92 -18.14
C ILE A 420 -11.82 -31.97 -16.66
N ARG A 421 -10.85 -31.84 -15.76
CA ARG A 421 -11.08 -31.89 -14.31
C ARG A 421 -11.95 -30.76 -13.80
N LEU A 422 -11.84 -29.57 -14.38
CA LEU A 422 -12.68 -28.41 -14.03
C LEU A 422 -14.04 -28.40 -14.76
N HIS A 423 -14.34 -29.42 -15.58
CA HIS A 423 -15.53 -29.49 -16.44
C HIS A 423 -15.68 -28.26 -17.35
N LEU A 424 -14.58 -27.85 -17.98
CA LEU A 424 -14.51 -26.73 -18.92
C LEU A 424 -14.00 -27.20 -20.28
N TYR A 425 -14.37 -26.48 -21.33
CA TYR A 425 -13.77 -26.65 -22.65
C TYR A 425 -12.28 -26.24 -22.63
N SER A 426 -11.44 -26.96 -23.34
CA SER A 426 -10.01 -26.63 -23.51
C SER A 426 -9.80 -25.25 -24.16
N THR A 427 -10.76 -24.76 -24.93
CA THR A 427 -10.74 -23.47 -25.63
C THR A 427 -11.16 -22.26 -24.77
N VAL A 428 -11.56 -22.47 -23.52
CA VAL A 428 -12.02 -21.39 -22.64
C VAL A 428 -10.95 -20.32 -22.43
N GLN A 429 -11.32 -19.05 -22.59
CA GLN A 429 -10.42 -17.93 -22.41
C GLN A 429 -10.50 -17.36 -20.99
N PRO A 430 -9.37 -16.98 -20.36
CA PRO A 430 -8.02 -16.99 -20.93
C PRO A 430 -7.34 -18.36 -20.91
N ASN A 431 -7.70 -19.21 -19.95
CA ASN A 431 -7.44 -20.65 -19.89
C ASN A 431 -8.30 -21.22 -18.74
N PRO A 432 -8.47 -22.54 -18.62
CA PRO A 432 -9.35 -23.13 -17.60
C PRO A 432 -9.07 -22.68 -16.16
N ILE A 433 -7.80 -22.59 -15.76
CA ILE A 433 -7.40 -22.21 -14.40
C ILE A 433 -7.69 -20.73 -14.15
N ASP A 434 -7.23 -19.85 -15.04
CA ASP A 434 -7.44 -18.41 -14.89
C ASP A 434 -8.93 -18.03 -15.03
N TYR A 435 -9.72 -18.77 -15.82
CA TYR A 435 -11.17 -18.63 -15.91
C TYR A 435 -11.82 -18.88 -14.54
N VAL A 436 -11.50 -20.00 -13.89
CA VAL A 436 -12.02 -20.31 -12.55
C VAL A 436 -11.54 -19.29 -11.51
N LEU A 437 -10.27 -18.88 -11.55
CA LEU A 437 -9.76 -17.83 -10.64
C LEU A 437 -10.48 -16.49 -10.83
N ASN A 438 -10.89 -16.16 -12.05
CA ASN A 438 -11.67 -14.95 -12.35
C ASN A 438 -13.12 -15.02 -11.85
N MET A 439 -13.64 -16.21 -11.54
CA MET A 439 -14.97 -16.38 -10.94
C MET A 439 -14.96 -16.17 -9.41
N LEU A 440 -13.79 -16.08 -8.77
CA LEU A 440 -13.69 -15.94 -7.32
C LEU A 440 -14.49 -14.73 -6.79
N PRO A 441 -15.15 -14.86 -5.64
CA PRO A 441 -16.02 -13.81 -5.12
C PRO A 441 -15.20 -12.56 -4.75
N LEU A 442 -15.51 -11.42 -5.37
CA LEU A 442 -14.89 -10.12 -5.08
C LEU A 442 -15.32 -9.50 -3.74
N LYS A 443 -16.39 -10.03 -3.14
CA LYS A 443 -16.97 -9.59 -1.87
C LYS A 443 -17.49 -10.81 -1.13
N LYS A 444 -17.69 -10.67 0.18
CA LYS A 444 -18.33 -11.73 0.97
C LYS A 444 -19.71 -12.05 0.40
N LEU A 445 -19.91 -13.32 0.02
CA LEU A 445 -21.19 -13.81 -0.48
C LEU A 445 -22.23 -13.75 0.64
N LYS A 446 -23.44 -13.30 0.31
CA LYS A 446 -24.58 -13.21 1.23
C LYS A 446 -25.57 -14.36 1.06
N SER A 447 -25.42 -15.15 0.01
CA SER A 447 -26.36 -16.18 -0.42
C SER A 447 -25.61 -17.41 -0.90
N ASN A 448 -26.25 -18.57 -0.80
CA ASN A 448 -25.66 -19.88 -1.03
C ASN A 448 -25.73 -20.35 -2.49
N LYS A 449 -26.36 -19.56 -3.38
CA LYS A 449 -26.64 -19.96 -4.77
C LYS A 449 -25.40 -20.46 -5.54
N ASN A 450 -24.21 -19.96 -5.20
CA ASN A 450 -22.95 -20.35 -5.87
C ASN A 450 -22.10 -21.32 -5.03
N ASN A 451 -22.57 -21.79 -3.88
CA ASN A 451 -21.78 -22.63 -3.00
C ASN A 451 -21.54 -24.01 -3.60
N ALA A 452 -22.55 -24.61 -4.23
CA ALA A 452 -22.45 -25.93 -4.84
C ALA A 452 -21.31 -25.99 -5.86
N PHE A 453 -21.20 -24.95 -6.70
CA PHE A 453 -20.09 -24.79 -7.64
C PHE A 453 -18.74 -24.79 -6.90
N TRP A 454 -18.58 -23.97 -5.87
CA TRP A 454 -17.30 -23.87 -5.16
C TRP A 454 -16.94 -25.11 -4.32
N ILE A 455 -17.93 -25.78 -3.74
CA ILE A 455 -17.76 -27.03 -2.99
C ILE A 455 -17.11 -28.10 -3.87
N PHE A 456 -17.52 -28.18 -5.15
CA PHE A 456 -16.97 -29.12 -6.10
C PHE A 456 -15.66 -28.62 -6.74
N THR A 457 -15.65 -27.37 -7.20
CA THR A 457 -14.55 -26.82 -8.01
C THR A 457 -13.30 -26.48 -7.20
N TRP A 458 -13.43 -26.00 -5.96
CA TRP A 458 -12.29 -25.51 -5.18
C TRP A 458 -11.26 -26.60 -4.83
N PRO A 459 -11.66 -27.79 -4.32
CA PRO A 459 -10.71 -28.88 -4.07
C PRO A 459 -9.99 -29.33 -5.35
N ILE A 460 -10.72 -29.41 -6.47
CA ILE A 460 -10.15 -29.77 -7.77
C ILE A 460 -9.12 -28.75 -8.21
N LEU A 461 -9.43 -27.46 -8.13
CA LEU A 461 -8.51 -26.38 -8.46
C LEU A 461 -7.25 -26.44 -7.58
N CYS A 462 -7.41 -26.63 -6.27
CA CYS A 462 -6.29 -26.75 -5.34
C CYS A 462 -5.41 -27.97 -5.64
N ARG A 463 -6.01 -29.09 -6.05
CA ARG A 463 -5.27 -30.29 -6.47
C ARG A 463 -4.55 -30.08 -7.78
N ILE A 464 -5.18 -29.53 -8.81
CA ILE A 464 -4.52 -29.18 -10.09
C ILE A 464 -3.29 -28.31 -9.83
N MET A 465 -3.42 -27.28 -8.99
CA MET A 465 -2.28 -26.42 -8.67
C MET A 465 -1.17 -27.15 -7.90
N LEU A 466 -1.48 -28.21 -7.16
CA LEU A 466 -0.48 -29.05 -6.47
C LEU A 466 0.26 -29.92 -7.48
N ASP A 467 -0.49 -30.56 -8.36
CA ASP A 467 0.04 -31.43 -9.41
C ASP A 467 0.98 -30.63 -10.34
N ILE A 468 0.58 -29.40 -10.72
CA ILE A 468 1.46 -28.49 -11.48
C ILE A 468 2.76 -28.20 -10.72
N GLU A 469 2.68 -27.94 -9.41
CA GLU A 469 3.88 -27.67 -8.60
C GLU A 469 4.79 -28.89 -8.52
N GLN A 470 4.24 -30.10 -8.36
CA GLN A 470 4.98 -31.36 -8.35
C GLN A 470 5.67 -31.62 -9.69
N ILE A 471 4.98 -31.40 -10.81
CA ILE A 471 5.56 -31.50 -12.16
C ILE A 471 6.75 -30.54 -12.32
N CYS A 472 6.65 -29.34 -11.75
CA CYS A 472 7.69 -28.30 -11.87
C CYS A 472 8.86 -28.47 -10.89
N LEU A 473 8.69 -29.26 -9.83
CA LEU A 473 9.68 -29.44 -8.76
C LEU A 473 9.81 -30.94 -8.40
N PRO A 474 10.30 -31.78 -9.34
CA PRO A 474 10.47 -33.20 -9.08
C PRO A 474 11.47 -33.43 -7.94
N GLY A 475 11.14 -34.30 -6.98
CA GLY A 475 12.01 -34.67 -5.86
C GLY A 475 11.90 -33.81 -4.59
N VAL A 476 11.08 -32.75 -4.60
CA VAL A 476 10.74 -32.03 -3.36
C VAL A 476 9.61 -32.77 -2.66
N ASP A 477 9.83 -33.21 -1.42
CA ASP A 477 8.76 -33.78 -0.61
C ASP A 477 7.74 -32.70 -0.25
N LEU A 478 6.60 -32.75 -0.92
CA LEU A 478 5.46 -31.85 -0.70
C LEU A 478 4.39 -32.52 0.20
N ALA A 479 4.71 -33.62 0.88
CA ALA A 479 3.77 -34.31 1.78
C ALA A 479 3.20 -33.38 2.85
N ASP A 480 4.02 -32.51 3.46
CA ASP A 480 3.56 -31.48 4.41
C ASP A 480 2.69 -30.38 3.78
N HIS A 481 2.77 -30.20 2.46
CA HIS A 481 1.95 -29.25 1.71
C HIS A 481 0.60 -29.87 1.29
N ALA A 482 0.53 -31.20 1.23
CA ALA A 482 -0.64 -31.99 0.86
C ALA A 482 -1.43 -32.53 2.07
N ALA A 483 -0.77 -32.67 3.23
CA ALA A 483 -1.37 -33.26 4.43
C ALA A 483 -2.19 -32.24 5.24
N THR A 484 -3.38 -32.68 5.67
CA THR A 484 -4.36 -32.08 6.60
C THR A 484 -5.35 -31.09 6.01
N ASP A 485 -6.65 -31.46 6.02
CA ASP A 485 -7.91 -30.73 6.34
C ASP A 485 -8.07 -29.22 6.01
N ARG A 486 -7.17 -28.62 5.23
CA ARG A 486 -7.03 -27.16 5.09
C ARG A 486 -7.62 -26.61 3.79
N GLU A 487 -7.90 -27.48 2.81
CA GLU A 487 -8.61 -27.13 1.56
C GLU A 487 -10.04 -26.62 1.81
N GLN A 488 -10.56 -26.79 3.04
CA GLN A 488 -11.88 -26.33 3.45
C GLN A 488 -11.90 -24.89 3.98
N LEU A 489 -10.78 -24.16 4.10
CA LEU A 489 -10.81 -22.81 4.68
C LEU A 489 -11.69 -21.84 3.87
N PHE A 490 -11.60 -21.92 2.54
CA PHE A 490 -12.46 -21.14 1.65
C PHE A 490 -13.90 -21.64 1.71
N LEU A 491 -14.10 -22.96 1.68
CA LEU A 491 -15.43 -23.57 1.74
C LEU A 491 -16.18 -23.23 3.03
N ASN A 492 -15.48 -23.26 4.18
CA ASN A 492 -16.01 -22.87 5.49
C ASN A 492 -16.33 -21.36 5.60
N TRP A 493 -15.78 -20.54 4.71
CA TRP A 493 -16.06 -19.11 4.65
C TRP A 493 -17.29 -18.78 3.80
N LEU A 494 -17.70 -19.67 2.90
CA LEU A 494 -18.94 -19.54 2.14
C LEU A 494 -20.13 -19.47 3.11
N PRO A 495 -21.18 -18.68 2.79
CA PRO A 495 -22.40 -18.68 3.59
C PRO A 495 -22.97 -20.10 3.63
N LYS A 496 -23.60 -20.52 4.74
CA LYS A 496 -24.16 -21.88 4.86
C LYS A 496 -25.56 -21.93 4.31
#